data_AF-A0A068Z0Q3-F1
#
_entry.id   AF-A0A068Z0Q3-F1
#
_cell.length_a   1.000
_cell.length_b   1.000
_cell.length_c   1.000
_cell.angle_alpha   90.00
_cell.angle_beta   90.00
_cell.angle_gamma   90.00
#
_symmetry.space_group_name_H-M   'P 1'
#
loop_
_entity.id
_entity.type
_entity.pdbx_description
1 polymer ?
#
loop_
_entity_poly.entity_id
_entity_poly.type
_entity_poly.pdbx_seq_one_letter_code
_entity_poly.pdbx_strand_id
1 'polypeptide(L)'
;MHLPSLVTGKRYTLPQPLGSADALLLASLGQREKIAGKLTAIVTSDAATAQRLMDEMAFFAPDLRCALFPDWETLPYDAFSPHQDLISERLATLWRIQQRNKDTGADVVIVPATTALYRLAPPSFLAGYTFEFKVKQKLDEAKLKGQLTLAGYSHVTQVVSPGEYAVRGGLIDLFPMGSLVPYRVDLFDDEIDSIRTFDPDSQRSLYPVPEVRLLPGREFPMDNDARAKFRNRWRELLEGDPTKSRIYKDMGNGVATAGIEYYLPLFF
;
A
#
# COMPACT_ATOMS: atom_id res chain seq x y z
N MET A 1 1.02 6.60 34.98
CA MET A 1 -0.43 6.83 34.77
C MET A 1 -1.07 5.47 34.52
N HIS A 2 -2.19 5.13 35.18
CA HIS A 2 -2.83 3.82 34.98
C HIS A 2 -3.61 3.83 33.66
N LEU A 3 -3.23 2.98 32.70
CA LEU A 3 -3.97 2.84 31.44
C LEU A 3 -5.31 2.13 31.68
N PRO A 4 -6.45 2.67 31.23
CA PRO A 4 -7.75 2.01 31.38
C PRO A 4 -7.78 0.70 30.57
N SER A 5 -8.60 -0.25 31.02
CA SER A 5 -8.92 -1.43 30.21
C SER A 5 -9.94 -1.03 29.14
N LEU A 6 -9.58 -1.23 27.87
CA LEU A 6 -10.42 -0.82 26.74
C LEU A 6 -11.59 -1.79 26.57
N VAL A 7 -12.81 -1.26 26.65
CA VAL A 7 -14.06 -2.01 26.48
C VAL A 7 -14.79 -1.45 25.26
N THR A 8 -15.21 -2.33 24.36
CA THR A 8 -15.93 -1.94 23.13
C THR A 8 -17.13 -1.04 23.45
N GLY A 9 -17.22 0.10 22.75
CA GLY A 9 -18.28 1.09 22.94
C GLY A 9 -18.09 2.05 24.12
N LYS A 10 -17.11 1.84 25.00
CA LYS A 10 -16.77 2.78 26.08
C LYS A 10 -15.69 3.76 25.66
N ARG A 11 -15.86 5.02 26.04
CA ARG A 11 -14.87 6.09 25.85
C ARG A 11 -14.18 6.38 27.17
N TYR A 12 -12.86 6.56 27.11
CA TYR A 12 -12.05 6.99 28.23
C TYR A 12 -11.33 8.27 27.84
N THR A 13 -11.32 9.26 28.73
CA THR A 13 -10.64 10.52 28.51
C THR A 13 -9.54 10.65 29.55
N LEU A 14 -8.32 10.85 29.08
CA LEU A 14 -7.16 11.11 29.93
C LEU A 14 -6.57 12.46 29.53
N PRO A 15 -6.03 13.25 30.48
CA PRO A 15 -5.28 14.45 30.13
C PRO A 15 -4.04 14.06 29.33
N GLN A 16 -3.68 14.88 28.33
CA GLN A 16 -2.46 14.66 27.56
C GLN A 16 -1.24 14.85 28.49
N PRO A 17 -0.33 13.85 28.57
CA PRO A 17 0.92 14.00 29.31
C PRO A 17 1.81 15.10 28.72
N LEU A 18 2.72 15.64 29.54
CA LEU A 18 3.68 16.66 29.10
C LEU A 18 4.84 16.04 28.30
N GLY A 19 5.29 16.74 27.25
CA GLY A 19 6.40 16.29 26.40
C GLY A 19 6.15 14.90 25.79
N SER A 20 7.20 14.10 25.63
CA SER A 20 7.13 12.75 25.03
C SER A 20 6.51 11.68 25.95
N ALA A 21 5.91 12.06 27.07
CA ALA A 21 5.24 11.12 27.97
C ALA A 21 3.95 10.53 27.35
N ASP A 22 3.40 11.18 26.32
CA ASP A 22 2.32 10.62 25.51
C ASP A 22 2.78 9.43 24.67
N ALA A 23 3.95 9.52 24.04
CA ALA A 23 4.57 8.41 23.32
C ALA A 23 4.85 7.21 24.23
N LEU A 24 5.40 7.42 25.43
CA LEU A 24 5.58 6.35 26.43
C LEU A 24 4.25 5.70 26.82
N LEU A 25 3.22 6.52 27.05
CA LEU A 25 1.88 6.04 27.42
C LEU A 25 1.27 5.18 26.31
N LEU A 26 1.36 5.65 25.06
CA LEU A 26 0.83 4.96 23.87
C LEU A 26 1.64 3.70 23.52
N ALA A 27 2.96 3.72 23.71
CA ALA A 27 3.82 2.54 23.57
C ALA A 27 3.46 1.46 24.59
N SER A 28 3.27 1.85 25.85
CA SER A 28 2.82 0.93 26.91
C SER A 28 1.44 0.34 26.61
N LEU A 29 0.53 1.15 26.05
CA LEU A 29 -0.77 0.67 25.59
C LEU A 29 -0.63 -0.34 24.45
N GLY A 30 0.16 -0.01 23.43
CA GLY A 30 0.40 -0.89 22.28
C GLY A 30 1.02 -2.23 22.68
N GLN A 31 2.00 -2.25 23.59
CA GLN A 31 2.59 -3.48 24.14
C GLN A 31 1.55 -4.34 24.86
N ARG A 32 0.71 -3.71 25.70
CA ARG A 32 -0.36 -4.42 26.42
C ARG A 32 -1.37 -5.04 25.47
N GLU A 33 -1.85 -4.29 24.47
CA GLU A 33 -2.84 -4.81 23.51
C GLU A 33 -2.21 -5.87 22.58
N LYS A 34 -0.93 -5.74 22.22
CA LYS A 34 -0.16 -6.78 21.51
C LYS A 34 -0.17 -8.10 22.27
N ILE A 35 0.13 -8.09 23.57
CA ILE A 35 0.10 -9.30 24.42
C ILE A 35 -1.31 -9.90 24.45
N ALA A 36 -2.35 -9.06 24.40
CA ALA A 36 -3.74 -9.48 24.30
C ALA A 36 -4.19 -9.91 22.87
N GLY A 37 -3.27 -9.95 21.90
CA GLY A 37 -3.56 -10.36 20.51
C GLY A 37 -4.38 -9.33 19.72
N LYS A 38 -4.36 -8.05 20.11
CA LYS A 38 -5.13 -6.97 19.49
C LYS A 38 -4.23 -5.97 18.77
N LEU A 39 -4.70 -5.49 17.62
CA LEU A 39 -4.11 -4.37 16.91
C LEU A 39 -4.58 -3.05 17.54
N THR A 40 -3.67 -2.09 17.72
CA THR A 40 -4.02 -0.74 18.20
C THR A 40 -3.97 0.26 17.05
N ALA A 41 -5.03 1.04 16.86
CA ALA A 41 -5.02 2.20 15.97
C ALA A 41 -4.89 3.48 16.82
N ILE A 42 -3.92 4.32 16.49
CA ILE A 42 -3.70 5.64 17.10
C ILE A 42 -4.06 6.69 16.06
N VAL A 43 -5.11 7.45 16.33
CA VAL A 43 -5.53 8.56 15.46
C VAL A 43 -5.00 9.86 16.03
N THR A 44 -4.19 10.59 15.26
CA THR A 44 -3.61 11.88 15.67
C THR A 44 -4.38 13.05 15.05
N SER A 45 -4.23 14.26 15.60
CA SER A 45 -4.83 15.48 15.02
C SER A 45 -4.26 15.82 13.64
N ASP A 46 -2.98 15.52 13.42
CA ASP A 46 -2.21 15.94 12.25
C ASP A 46 -1.03 15.00 11.97
N ALA A 47 -0.42 15.16 10.79
CA ALA A 47 0.70 14.36 10.31
C ALA A 47 1.99 14.58 11.11
N ALA A 48 2.26 15.80 11.58
CA ALA A 48 3.45 16.11 12.36
C ALA A 48 3.44 15.34 13.70
N THR A 49 2.29 15.29 14.36
CA THR A 49 2.09 14.50 15.58
C THR A 49 2.21 13.01 15.30
N ALA A 50 1.69 12.52 14.17
CA ALA A 50 1.81 11.12 13.78
C ALA A 50 3.28 10.70 13.60
N GLN A 51 4.06 11.52 12.90
CA GLN A 51 5.49 11.27 12.67
C GLN A 51 6.28 11.31 13.99
N ARG A 52 6.06 12.34 14.82
CA ARG A 52 6.69 12.42 16.15
C ARG A 52 6.42 11.17 16.99
N LEU A 53 5.16 10.72 17.04
CA LEU A 53 4.81 9.53 17.81
C LEU A 53 5.46 8.27 17.22
N MET A 54 5.56 8.15 15.90
CA MET A 54 6.26 7.02 15.25
C MET A 54 7.73 6.95 15.72
N ASP A 55 8.42 8.08 15.72
CA ASP A 55 9.83 8.16 16.11
C ASP A 55 10.04 7.96 17.62
N GLU A 56 9.23 8.62 18.45
CA GLU A 56 9.36 8.54 19.92
C GLU A 56 8.92 7.19 20.49
N MET A 57 7.87 6.56 19.94
CA MET A 57 7.40 5.25 20.44
C MET A 57 8.45 4.15 20.21
N ALA A 58 9.24 4.24 19.14
CA ALA A 58 10.32 3.30 18.86
C ALA A 58 11.40 3.31 19.95
N PHE A 59 11.64 4.46 20.60
CA PHE A 59 12.56 4.58 21.73
C PHE A 59 12.06 3.83 22.96
N PHE A 60 10.76 3.92 23.28
CA PHE A 60 10.18 3.31 24.48
C PHE A 60 9.81 1.83 24.31
N ALA A 61 9.50 1.39 23.09
CA ALA A 61 9.10 0.02 22.80
C ALA A 61 9.69 -0.44 21.46
N PRO A 62 11.00 -0.74 21.38
CA PRO A 62 11.68 -1.09 20.14
C PRO A 62 11.15 -2.36 19.47
N ASP A 63 10.61 -3.31 20.25
CA ASP A 63 10.01 -4.55 19.74
C ASP A 63 8.53 -4.40 19.31
N LEU A 64 7.96 -3.21 19.47
CA LEU A 64 6.60 -2.91 19.04
C LEU A 64 6.60 -2.52 17.57
N ARG A 65 5.91 -3.30 16.74
CA ARG A 65 5.92 -3.08 15.29
C ARG A 65 4.93 -1.99 14.94
N CYS A 66 5.38 -0.75 15.03
CA CYS A 66 4.60 0.42 14.62
C CYS A 66 4.60 0.57 13.08
N ALA A 67 3.53 1.14 12.55
CA ALA A 67 3.41 1.55 11.16
C ALA A 67 2.68 2.90 11.10
N LEU A 68 3.18 3.82 10.28
CA LEU A 68 2.46 5.04 9.92
C LEU A 68 1.63 4.75 8.67
N PHE A 69 0.34 5.07 8.67
CA PHE A 69 -0.49 5.01 7.47
C PHE A 69 -0.42 6.36 6.75
N PRO A 70 0.24 6.46 5.57
CA PRO A 70 0.51 7.74 4.95
C PRO A 70 -0.74 8.32 4.27
N ASP A 71 -0.77 9.66 4.18
CA ASP A 71 -1.76 10.37 3.38
C ASP A 71 -1.46 10.24 1.88
N TRP A 72 -2.41 10.63 1.04
CA TRP A 72 -2.16 10.78 -0.39
C TRP A 72 -1.37 12.04 -0.74
N GLU A 73 -1.31 13.01 0.18
CA GLU A 73 -0.69 14.33 -0.02
C GLU A 73 -1.24 15.07 -1.25
N THR A 74 -2.51 14.81 -1.57
CA THR A 74 -3.29 15.54 -2.58
C THR A 74 -4.49 16.18 -1.91
N LEU A 75 -5.00 17.27 -2.48
CA LEU A 75 -6.20 17.90 -1.94
C LEU A 75 -7.46 17.08 -2.30
N PRO A 76 -8.51 17.07 -1.47
CA PRO A 76 -9.75 16.40 -1.82
C PRO A 76 -10.26 16.82 -3.21
N TYR A 77 -10.45 15.82 -4.09
CA TYR A 77 -10.84 16.01 -5.50
C TYR A 77 -9.81 16.74 -6.37
N ASP A 78 -8.52 16.58 -6.04
CA ASP A 78 -7.43 17.06 -6.90
C ASP A 78 -7.46 16.45 -8.30
N ALA A 79 -6.87 17.16 -9.26
CA ALA A 79 -6.65 16.67 -10.61
C ALA A 79 -5.34 15.84 -10.72
N PHE A 80 -4.56 15.76 -9.65
CA PHE A 80 -3.34 14.96 -9.56
C PHE A 80 -3.61 13.62 -8.87
N SER A 81 -2.88 12.58 -9.27
CA SER A 81 -2.85 11.32 -8.52
C SER A 81 -1.78 11.40 -7.43
N PRO A 82 -1.91 10.62 -6.35
CA PRO A 82 -0.86 10.50 -5.35
C PRO A 82 0.44 9.97 -5.95
N HIS A 83 1.58 10.32 -5.34
CA HIS A 83 2.87 9.80 -5.75
C HIS A 83 2.92 8.27 -5.58
N GLN A 84 3.63 7.55 -6.47
CA GLN A 84 3.67 6.08 -6.41
C GLN A 84 4.33 5.55 -5.14
N ASP A 85 5.27 6.29 -4.57
CA ASP A 85 5.87 5.94 -3.26
C ASP A 85 4.83 5.95 -2.14
N LEU A 86 3.94 6.94 -2.11
CA LEU A 86 2.86 7.01 -1.12
C LEU A 86 1.86 5.85 -1.32
N ILE A 87 1.50 5.53 -2.56
CA ILE A 87 0.65 4.36 -2.86
C ILE A 87 1.33 3.06 -2.40
N SER A 88 2.63 2.92 -2.67
CA SER A 88 3.45 1.79 -2.26
C SER A 88 3.46 1.62 -0.74
N GLU A 89 3.73 2.69 0.01
CA GLU A 89 3.75 2.70 1.48
C GLU A 89 2.38 2.43 2.09
N ARG A 90 1.32 2.98 1.51
CA ARG A 90 -0.07 2.73 1.93
C ARG A 90 -0.42 1.26 1.77
N LEU A 91 -0.17 0.67 0.59
CA LEU A 91 -0.42 -0.74 0.32
C LEU A 91 0.41 -1.64 1.25
N ALA A 92 1.68 -1.31 1.48
CA ALA A 92 2.52 -2.01 2.45
C ALA A 92 1.88 -1.99 3.85
N THR A 93 1.43 -0.83 4.30
CA THR A 93 0.82 -0.67 5.63
C THR A 93 -0.47 -1.48 5.76
N LEU A 94 -1.37 -1.42 4.76
CA LEU A 94 -2.60 -2.22 4.74
C LEU A 94 -2.28 -3.72 4.73
N TRP A 95 -1.23 -4.13 4.01
CA TRP A 95 -0.78 -5.52 3.99
C TRP A 95 -0.24 -5.94 5.37
N ARG A 96 0.61 -5.12 6.01
CA ARG A 96 1.13 -5.38 7.37
C ARG A 96 0.02 -5.53 8.40
N ILE A 97 -1.06 -4.76 8.28
CA ILE A 97 -2.27 -4.90 9.11
C ILE A 97 -2.88 -6.30 8.96
N GLN A 98 -3.00 -6.80 7.73
CA GLN A 98 -3.51 -8.15 7.47
C GLN A 98 -2.55 -9.24 8.00
N GLN A 99 -1.24 -8.99 8.02
CA GLN A 99 -0.23 -9.92 8.53
C GLN A 99 0.04 -9.83 10.04
N ARG A 100 -0.85 -9.24 10.85
CA ARG A 100 -0.60 -8.98 12.29
C ARG A 100 0.02 -10.14 13.10
N ASN A 101 -0.34 -11.38 12.77
CA ASN A 101 0.12 -12.60 13.47
C ASN A 101 1.47 -13.14 12.96
N LYS A 102 2.10 -12.50 11.97
CA LYS A 102 3.40 -12.86 11.40
C LYS A 102 4.40 -11.77 11.71
N ASP A 103 5.70 -12.04 11.69
CA ASP A 103 6.75 -11.08 12.03
C ASP A 103 6.69 -9.78 11.22
N THR A 104 6.28 -9.86 9.95
CA THR A 104 6.11 -8.72 9.05
C THR A 104 4.87 -7.86 9.31
N GLY A 105 4.08 -8.18 10.34
CA GLY A 105 2.84 -7.48 10.66
C GLY A 105 3.00 -6.09 11.28
N ALA A 106 1.88 -5.51 11.70
CA ALA A 106 1.82 -4.32 12.54
C ALA A 106 1.11 -4.62 13.87
N ASP A 107 1.64 -4.09 14.97
CA ASP A 107 1.04 -4.11 16.31
C ASP A 107 0.28 -2.81 16.60
N VAL A 108 0.82 -1.70 16.09
CA VAL A 108 0.25 -0.36 16.19
C VAL A 108 0.24 0.31 14.83
N VAL A 109 -0.88 0.92 14.46
CA VAL A 109 -1.00 1.77 13.27
C VAL A 109 -1.29 3.19 13.71
N ILE A 110 -0.44 4.13 13.32
CA ILE A 110 -0.61 5.55 13.58
C ILE A 110 -1.17 6.18 12.30
N VAL A 111 -2.22 6.99 12.42
CA VAL A 111 -2.89 7.61 11.27
C VAL A 111 -3.38 9.02 11.62
N PRO A 112 -3.11 10.04 10.80
CA PRO A 112 -3.73 11.36 10.97
C PRO A 112 -5.24 11.30 10.81
N ALA A 113 -5.97 12.14 11.55
CA ALA A 113 -7.43 12.16 11.53
C ALA A 113 -7.99 12.42 10.12
N THR A 114 -7.36 13.30 9.34
CA THR A 114 -7.75 13.58 7.95
C THR A 114 -7.62 12.35 7.06
N THR A 115 -6.53 11.60 7.17
CA THR A 115 -6.28 10.37 6.41
C THR A 115 -7.22 9.24 6.82
N ALA A 116 -7.58 9.16 8.10
CA ALA A 116 -8.50 8.15 8.63
C ALA A 116 -9.95 8.29 8.11
N LEU A 117 -10.30 9.44 7.53
CA LEU A 117 -11.62 9.67 6.93
C LEU A 117 -11.78 9.04 5.55
N TYR A 118 -10.67 8.72 4.86
CA TYR A 118 -10.73 8.14 3.53
C TYR A 118 -11.30 6.73 3.55
N ARG A 119 -12.14 6.44 2.55
CA ARG A 119 -12.53 5.06 2.25
C ARG A 119 -11.33 4.32 1.67
N LEU A 120 -11.23 3.04 2.01
CA LEU A 120 -10.17 2.17 1.53
C LEU A 120 -10.74 1.06 0.66
N ALA A 121 -9.88 0.47 -0.17
CA ALA A 121 -10.21 -0.77 -0.86
C ALA A 121 -10.61 -1.86 0.15
N PRO A 122 -11.56 -2.74 -0.19
CA PRO A 122 -11.91 -3.85 0.68
C PRO A 122 -10.70 -4.76 0.89
N PRO A 123 -10.53 -5.39 2.08
CA PRO A 123 -9.42 -6.30 2.34
C PRO A 123 -9.27 -7.44 1.32
N SER A 124 -10.38 -7.87 0.71
CA SER A 124 -10.42 -8.88 -0.34
C SER A 124 -9.70 -8.46 -1.63
N PHE A 125 -9.67 -7.15 -1.95
CA PHE A 125 -8.92 -6.63 -3.09
C PHE A 125 -7.43 -6.90 -2.88
N LEU A 126 -6.87 -6.50 -1.73
CA LEU A 126 -5.43 -6.71 -1.47
C LEU A 126 -5.04 -8.20 -1.50
N ALA A 127 -5.90 -9.06 -0.92
CA ALA A 127 -5.66 -10.51 -0.91
C ALA A 127 -5.74 -11.14 -2.31
N GLY A 128 -6.60 -10.64 -3.20
CA GLY A 128 -6.80 -11.18 -4.54
C GLY A 128 -5.69 -10.85 -5.55
N TYR A 129 -4.91 -9.79 -5.31
CA TYR A 129 -3.87 -9.30 -6.23
C TYR A 129 -2.46 -9.42 -5.65
N THR A 130 -2.27 -10.28 -4.65
CA THR A 130 -0.93 -10.61 -4.15
C THR A 130 -0.33 -11.72 -5.00
N PHE A 131 0.81 -11.46 -5.65
CA PHE A 131 1.57 -12.46 -6.39
C PHE A 131 2.90 -12.71 -5.71
N GLU A 132 3.32 -13.98 -5.62
CA GLU A 132 4.61 -14.37 -5.04
C GLU A 132 5.28 -15.39 -5.96
N PHE A 133 6.58 -15.23 -6.17
CA PHE A 133 7.40 -16.22 -6.87
C PHE A 133 8.81 -16.29 -6.26
N LYS A 134 9.43 -17.46 -6.38
CA LYS A 134 10.72 -17.77 -5.75
C LYS A 134 11.74 -18.26 -6.78
N VAL A 135 13.02 -18.18 -6.42
CA VAL A 135 14.10 -18.79 -7.19
C VAL A 135 13.79 -20.28 -7.43
N LYS A 136 14.11 -20.81 -8.62
CA LYS A 136 13.80 -22.17 -9.11
C LYS A 136 12.33 -22.45 -9.43
N GLN A 137 11.46 -21.45 -9.38
CA GLN A 137 10.09 -21.59 -9.87
C GLN A 137 10.04 -21.35 -11.39
N LYS A 138 9.17 -22.10 -12.09
CA LYS A 138 8.83 -21.80 -13.48
C LYS A 138 8.03 -20.50 -13.59
N LEU A 139 8.44 -19.63 -14.50
CA LEU A 139 7.83 -18.33 -14.75
C LEU A 139 7.62 -18.12 -16.25
N ASP A 140 6.35 -18.02 -16.65
CA ASP A 140 5.98 -17.60 -18.00
C ASP A 140 5.98 -16.07 -18.05
N GLU A 141 6.96 -15.51 -18.77
CA GLU A 141 7.14 -14.06 -18.95
C GLU A 141 5.89 -13.38 -19.51
N ALA A 142 5.27 -13.95 -20.55
CA ALA A 142 4.11 -13.35 -21.21
C ALA A 142 2.90 -13.34 -20.28
N LYS A 143 2.72 -14.42 -19.51
CA LYS A 143 1.67 -14.49 -18.48
C LYS A 143 1.93 -13.51 -17.35
N LEU A 144 3.15 -13.40 -16.84
CA LEU A 144 3.51 -12.45 -15.80
C LEU A 144 3.26 -11.01 -16.28
N LYS A 145 3.67 -10.69 -17.51
CA LYS A 145 3.41 -9.38 -18.13
C LYS A 145 1.92 -9.03 -18.13
N GLY A 146 1.08 -9.97 -18.55
CA GLY A 146 -0.37 -9.82 -18.51
C GLY A 146 -0.90 -9.60 -17.09
N GLN A 147 -0.40 -10.35 -16.12
CA GLN A 147 -0.78 -10.21 -14.70
C GLN A 147 -0.35 -8.87 -14.11
N LEU A 148 0.86 -8.40 -14.40
CA LEU A 148 1.36 -7.09 -13.96
C LEU A 148 0.53 -5.95 -14.54
N THR A 149 0.20 -6.01 -15.82
CA THR A 149 -0.68 -5.02 -16.45
C THR A 149 -2.08 -5.02 -15.82
N LEU A 150 -2.67 -6.19 -15.56
CA LEU A 150 -3.97 -6.29 -14.88
C LEU A 150 -3.90 -5.80 -13.42
N ALA A 151 -2.77 -5.99 -12.75
CA ALA A 151 -2.51 -5.49 -11.41
C ALA A 151 -2.24 -3.97 -11.40
N GLY A 152 -2.16 -3.31 -12.55
CA GLY A 152 -1.97 -1.86 -12.65
C GLY A 152 -0.51 -1.39 -12.71
N TYR A 153 0.44 -2.30 -12.98
CA TYR A 153 1.84 -1.94 -13.18
C TYR A 153 2.09 -1.34 -14.57
N SER A 154 3.01 -0.39 -14.62
CA SER A 154 3.43 0.30 -15.83
C SER A 154 4.61 -0.40 -16.50
N HIS A 155 4.46 -0.74 -17.78
CA HIS A 155 5.57 -1.26 -18.58
C HIS A 155 6.44 -0.11 -19.07
N VAL A 156 7.68 -0.06 -18.60
CA VAL A 156 8.64 1.01 -18.88
C VAL A 156 9.90 0.45 -19.52
N THR A 157 10.73 1.32 -20.08
CA THR A 157 12.03 0.91 -20.61
C THR A 157 13.04 0.67 -19.49
N GLN A 158 12.97 1.45 -18.41
CA GLN A 158 13.84 1.40 -17.25
C GLN A 158 13.02 1.63 -15.99
N VAL A 159 13.18 0.76 -15.00
CA VAL A 159 12.46 0.80 -13.73
C VAL A 159 13.18 1.73 -12.77
N VAL A 160 12.46 2.72 -12.26
CA VAL A 160 12.96 3.72 -11.30
C VAL A 160 11.99 3.95 -10.13
N SER A 161 10.70 3.63 -10.28
CA SER A 161 9.69 3.87 -9.25
C SER A 161 8.80 2.64 -8.97
N PRO A 162 8.20 2.53 -7.77
CA PRO A 162 7.24 1.47 -7.45
C PRO A 162 6.09 1.39 -8.45
N GLY A 163 5.64 0.16 -8.74
CA GLY A 163 4.59 -0.07 -9.74
C GLY A 163 5.10 -0.15 -11.18
N GLU A 164 6.40 -0.11 -11.40
CA GLU A 164 7.00 -0.25 -12.73
C GLU A 164 7.59 -1.64 -12.97
N TYR A 165 7.63 -2.04 -14.23
CA TYR A 165 8.39 -3.21 -14.68
C TYR A 165 8.94 -3.01 -16.09
N ALA A 166 10.03 -3.69 -16.40
CA ALA A 166 10.66 -3.74 -17.71
C ALA A 166 11.09 -5.18 -18.02
N VAL A 167 11.02 -5.54 -19.30
CA VAL A 167 11.44 -6.87 -19.77
C VAL A 167 12.46 -6.72 -20.88
N ARG A 168 13.59 -7.41 -20.75
CA ARG A 168 14.75 -7.32 -21.66
C ARG A 168 15.35 -8.72 -21.89
N GLY A 169 14.78 -9.48 -22.82
CA GLY A 169 15.16 -10.88 -23.00
C GLY A 169 14.82 -11.68 -21.74
N GLY A 170 15.77 -12.48 -21.23
CA GLY A 170 15.59 -13.24 -19.98
C GLY A 170 15.60 -12.42 -18.69
N LEU A 171 15.80 -11.10 -18.75
CA LEU A 171 15.79 -10.24 -17.57
C LEU A 171 14.45 -9.52 -17.41
N ILE A 172 13.90 -9.61 -16.20
CA ILE A 172 12.73 -8.86 -15.78
C ILE A 172 13.12 -7.96 -14.61
N ASP A 173 13.09 -6.66 -14.83
CA ASP A 173 13.20 -5.66 -13.76
C ASP A 173 11.81 -5.30 -13.28
N LEU A 174 11.60 -5.23 -11.98
CA LEU A 174 10.34 -4.83 -11.40
C LEU A 174 10.52 -4.13 -10.06
N PHE A 175 9.68 -3.14 -9.79
CA PHE A 175 9.62 -2.47 -8.51
C PHE A 175 8.27 -2.75 -7.85
N PRO A 176 8.18 -3.77 -6.98
CA PRO A 176 6.93 -4.11 -6.31
C PRO A 176 6.36 -2.97 -5.49
N MET A 177 5.04 -2.76 -5.57
CA MET A 177 4.35 -1.98 -4.56
C MET A 177 4.54 -2.62 -3.18
N GLY A 178 4.89 -1.78 -2.22
CA GLY A 178 5.22 -2.13 -0.85
C GLY A 178 6.64 -2.66 -0.61
N SER A 179 7.48 -2.71 -1.64
CA SER A 179 8.92 -2.92 -1.46
C SER A 179 9.65 -1.58 -1.34
N LEU A 180 10.74 -1.56 -0.58
CA LEU A 180 11.66 -0.41 -0.51
C LEU A 180 12.68 -0.39 -1.65
N VAL A 181 12.86 -1.51 -2.34
CA VAL A 181 13.86 -1.68 -3.40
C VAL A 181 13.30 -2.46 -4.59
N PRO A 182 13.78 -2.19 -5.81
CA PRO A 182 13.39 -2.97 -6.97
C PRO A 182 14.20 -4.26 -7.09
N TYR A 183 13.68 -5.21 -7.88
CA TYR A 183 14.26 -6.52 -8.11
C TYR A 183 14.51 -6.77 -9.59
N ARG A 184 15.63 -7.42 -9.88
CA ARG A 184 15.99 -8.00 -11.17
C ARG A 184 15.87 -9.51 -11.08
N VAL A 185 15.00 -10.08 -11.89
CA VAL A 185 14.76 -11.51 -12.03
C VAL A 185 15.47 -11.97 -13.30
N ASP A 186 16.35 -12.94 -13.16
CA ASP A 186 17.09 -13.55 -14.26
C ASP A 186 16.48 -14.92 -14.57
N LEU A 187 16.05 -15.10 -15.82
CA LEU A 187 15.43 -16.32 -16.31
C LEU A 187 16.41 -17.13 -17.14
N PHE A 188 16.47 -18.43 -16.84
CA PHE A 188 17.07 -19.43 -17.69
C PHE A 188 15.95 -20.27 -18.32
N ASP A 189 15.71 -20.08 -19.61
CA ASP A 189 14.50 -20.53 -20.30
C ASP A 189 13.21 -20.06 -19.60
N ASP A 190 12.46 -20.98 -18.99
CA ASP A 190 11.22 -20.71 -18.26
C ASP A 190 11.37 -20.82 -16.74
N GLU A 191 12.60 -20.87 -16.22
CA GLU A 191 12.90 -21.00 -14.78
C GLU A 191 13.61 -19.74 -14.24
N ILE A 192 13.21 -19.31 -13.04
CA ILE A 192 13.91 -18.24 -12.32
C ILE A 192 15.25 -18.77 -11.81
N ASP A 193 16.35 -18.33 -12.45
CA ASP A 193 17.69 -18.71 -12.03
C ASP A 193 18.16 -17.90 -10.82
N SER A 194 17.95 -16.58 -10.84
CA SER A 194 18.28 -15.73 -9.70
C SER A 194 17.37 -14.52 -9.57
N ILE A 195 17.22 -14.03 -8.35
CA ILE A 195 16.54 -12.78 -8.04
C ILE A 195 17.50 -11.93 -7.22
N ARG A 196 17.71 -10.68 -7.64
CA ARG A 196 18.60 -9.73 -6.96
C ARG A 196 17.89 -8.40 -6.77
N THR A 197 18.15 -7.72 -5.67
CA THR A 197 17.83 -6.30 -5.59
C THR A 197 18.73 -5.52 -6.54
N PHE A 198 18.32 -4.33 -6.96
CA PHE A 198 19.18 -3.42 -7.71
C PHE A 198 18.94 -1.98 -7.29
N ASP A 199 19.91 -1.12 -7.59
CA ASP A 199 19.83 0.32 -7.33
C ASP A 199 19.15 1.03 -8.51
N PRO A 200 18.00 1.73 -8.31
CA PRO A 200 17.24 2.32 -9.41
C PRO A 200 17.97 3.44 -10.16
N ASP A 201 18.95 4.10 -9.53
CA ASP A 201 19.69 5.19 -10.17
C ASP A 201 20.83 4.65 -11.05
N SER A 202 21.67 3.77 -10.49
CA SER A 202 22.83 3.18 -11.18
C SER A 202 22.49 1.96 -12.03
N GLN A 203 21.31 1.37 -11.85
CA GLN A 203 20.83 0.15 -12.53
C GLN A 203 21.69 -1.10 -12.27
N ARG A 204 22.48 -1.09 -11.19
CA ARG A 204 23.39 -2.16 -10.81
C ARG A 204 22.74 -3.11 -9.82
N SER A 205 22.85 -4.41 -10.09
CA SER A 205 22.43 -5.45 -9.16
C SER A 205 23.23 -5.37 -7.86
N LEU A 206 22.55 -5.61 -6.74
CA LEU A 206 23.06 -5.60 -5.38
C LEU A 206 23.01 -7.03 -4.81
N TYR A 207 22.15 -7.28 -3.82
CA TYR A 207 22.14 -8.51 -3.04
C TYR A 207 21.10 -9.51 -3.58
N PRO A 208 21.39 -10.82 -3.56
CA PRO A 208 20.41 -11.84 -3.93
C PRO A 208 19.29 -11.93 -2.89
N VAL A 209 18.08 -12.28 -3.34
CA VAL A 209 16.92 -12.54 -2.48
C VAL A 209 16.23 -13.84 -2.90
N PRO A 210 15.57 -14.56 -1.98
CA PRO A 210 14.98 -15.87 -2.30
C PRO A 210 13.64 -15.77 -3.04
N GLU A 211 12.92 -14.65 -2.89
CA GLU A 211 11.56 -14.48 -3.41
C GLU A 211 11.22 -13.01 -3.67
N VAL A 212 10.21 -12.79 -4.50
CA VAL A 212 9.54 -11.50 -4.65
C VAL A 212 8.07 -11.64 -4.29
N ARG A 213 7.54 -10.63 -3.59
CA ARG A 213 6.12 -10.44 -3.37
C ARG A 213 5.67 -9.14 -4.03
N LEU A 214 4.55 -9.23 -4.74
CA LEU A 214 3.91 -8.12 -5.43
C LEU A 214 2.59 -7.80 -4.74
N LEU A 215 2.39 -6.54 -4.41
CA LEU A 215 1.07 -5.97 -4.12
C LEU A 215 0.50 -5.38 -5.42
N PRO A 216 -0.82 -5.15 -5.54
CA PRO A 216 -1.38 -4.47 -6.71
C PRO A 216 -0.72 -3.11 -6.94
N GLY A 217 -0.58 -2.71 -8.20
CA GLY A 217 0.01 -1.43 -8.62
C GLY A 217 -0.83 -0.19 -8.24
N ARG A 218 -2.08 -0.39 -7.78
CA ARG A 218 -3.02 0.67 -7.41
C ARG A 218 -3.88 0.22 -6.22
N GLU A 219 -4.52 1.18 -5.55
CA GLU A 219 -5.53 0.92 -4.51
C GLU A 219 -6.91 0.53 -5.08
N PHE A 220 -7.02 0.25 -6.39
CA PHE A 220 -8.26 -0.20 -7.05
C PHE A 220 -7.95 -1.08 -8.27
N PRO A 221 -8.88 -1.98 -8.66
CA PRO A 221 -8.70 -2.86 -9.81
C PRO A 221 -8.91 -2.12 -11.15
N MET A 222 -8.20 -2.56 -12.18
CA MET A 222 -8.26 -2.00 -13.55
C MET A 222 -8.54 -3.05 -14.63
N ASP A 223 -8.91 -4.28 -14.25
CA ASP A 223 -9.38 -5.28 -15.19
C ASP A 223 -10.71 -4.88 -15.87
N ASN A 224 -11.11 -5.64 -16.89
CA ASN A 224 -12.28 -5.31 -17.70
C ASN A 224 -13.59 -5.27 -16.88
N ASP A 225 -13.73 -6.14 -15.89
CA ASP A 225 -14.93 -6.21 -15.05
C ASP A 225 -15.00 -5.01 -14.10
N ALA A 226 -13.88 -4.65 -13.48
CA ALA A 226 -13.75 -3.45 -12.67
C ALA A 226 -14.07 -2.17 -13.45
N ARG A 227 -13.54 -2.04 -14.67
CA ARG A 227 -13.79 -0.89 -15.56
C ARG A 227 -15.26 -0.81 -15.97
N ALA A 228 -15.88 -1.95 -16.30
CA ALA A 228 -17.31 -2.01 -16.62
C ALA A 228 -18.17 -1.60 -15.42
N LYS A 229 -17.84 -2.13 -14.24
CA LYS A 229 -18.49 -1.81 -12.97
C LYS A 229 -18.37 -0.32 -12.61
N PHE A 230 -17.19 0.26 -12.78
CA PHE A 230 -16.97 1.70 -12.60
C PHE A 230 -17.91 2.53 -13.48
N ARG A 231 -17.96 2.23 -14.79
CA ARG A 231 -18.82 2.98 -15.71
C ARG A 231 -20.31 2.77 -15.44
N ASN A 232 -20.71 1.58 -15.00
CA ASN A 232 -22.10 1.31 -14.63
C ASN A 232 -22.48 2.14 -13.41
N ARG A 233 -21.71 2.06 -12.32
CA ARG A 233 -21.91 2.86 -11.11
C ARG A 233 -21.85 4.37 -11.37
N TRP A 234 -20.98 4.81 -12.28
CA TRP A 234 -20.95 6.22 -12.70
C TRP A 234 -22.31 6.66 -13.24
N ARG A 235 -22.91 5.88 -14.15
CA ARG A 235 -24.23 6.19 -14.73
C ARG A 235 -25.38 6.09 -13.73
N GLU A 236 -25.22 5.27 -12.69
CA GLU A 236 -26.23 5.08 -11.64
C GLU A 236 -26.18 6.17 -10.57
N LEU A 237 -24.98 6.64 -10.20
CA LEU A 237 -24.77 7.47 -9.01
C LEU A 237 -24.46 8.94 -9.32
N LEU A 238 -23.94 9.25 -10.51
CA LEU A 238 -23.54 10.60 -10.88
C LEU A 238 -24.49 11.17 -11.91
N GLU A 239 -24.90 12.42 -11.70
CA GLU A 239 -25.76 13.15 -12.61
C GLU A 239 -24.99 13.74 -13.80
N GLY A 240 -25.71 14.04 -14.88
CA GLY A 240 -25.16 14.64 -16.10
C GLY A 240 -24.78 13.63 -17.18
N ASP A 241 -24.27 14.15 -18.30
CA ASP A 241 -23.87 13.35 -19.47
C ASP A 241 -22.46 12.76 -19.26
N PRO A 242 -22.33 11.43 -19.10
CA PRO A 242 -21.02 10.79 -18.85
C PRO A 242 -20.02 11.00 -19.99
N THR A 243 -20.49 11.21 -21.23
CA THR A 243 -19.60 11.40 -22.39
C THR A 243 -18.83 12.72 -22.35
N LYS A 244 -19.30 13.68 -21.53
CA LYS A 244 -18.60 14.94 -21.25
C LYS A 244 -17.50 14.77 -20.21
N SER A 245 -17.56 13.73 -19.37
CA SER A 245 -16.53 13.44 -18.38
C SER A 245 -15.31 12.77 -19.03
N ARG A 246 -14.13 13.36 -18.83
CA ARG A 246 -12.85 12.75 -19.25
C ARG A 246 -12.61 11.44 -18.51
N ILE A 247 -12.81 11.42 -17.19
CA ILE A 247 -12.59 10.25 -16.33
C ILE A 247 -13.41 9.04 -16.81
N TYR A 248 -14.68 9.27 -17.14
CA TYR A 248 -15.56 8.21 -17.65
C TYR A 248 -15.10 7.64 -19.00
N LYS A 249 -14.67 8.51 -19.93
CA LYS A 249 -14.16 8.09 -21.24
C LYS A 249 -12.84 7.35 -21.14
N ASP A 250 -11.90 7.89 -20.39
CA ASP A 250 -10.57 7.31 -20.16
C ASP A 250 -10.70 5.92 -19.52
N MET A 251 -11.61 5.75 -18.54
CA MET A 251 -11.91 4.43 -17.97
C MET A 251 -12.41 3.43 -19.02
N GLY A 252 -13.25 3.90 -19.95
CA GLY A 252 -13.67 3.13 -21.12
C GLY A 252 -12.51 2.68 -22.00
N ASN A 253 -11.47 3.51 -22.12
CA ASN A 253 -10.25 3.23 -22.88
C ASN A 253 -9.16 2.50 -22.06
N GLY A 254 -9.41 2.21 -20.78
CA GLY A 254 -8.44 1.53 -19.90
C GLY A 254 -7.34 2.44 -19.37
N VAL A 255 -7.58 3.76 -19.39
CA VAL A 255 -6.67 4.77 -18.87
C VAL A 255 -7.15 5.22 -17.49
N ALA A 256 -6.27 5.15 -16.50
CA ALA A 256 -6.48 5.74 -15.19
C ALA A 256 -6.13 7.24 -15.27
N THR A 257 -7.15 8.10 -15.42
CA THR A 257 -6.98 9.56 -15.42
C THR A 257 -6.38 10.04 -14.10
N ALA A 258 -5.57 11.10 -14.12
CA ALA A 258 -5.07 11.66 -12.88
C ALA A 258 -6.22 12.15 -11.96
N GLY A 259 -6.12 11.85 -10.65
CA GLY A 259 -7.16 12.15 -9.66
C GLY A 259 -8.29 11.10 -9.57
N ILE A 260 -8.17 9.97 -10.30
CA ILE A 260 -9.15 8.87 -10.28
C ILE A 260 -9.35 8.27 -8.88
N GLU A 261 -8.36 8.39 -7.99
CA GLU A 261 -8.37 7.88 -6.61
C GLU A 261 -9.58 8.42 -5.82
N TYR A 262 -10.02 9.65 -6.08
CA TYR A 262 -11.21 10.24 -5.45
C TYR A 262 -12.55 9.61 -5.88
N TYR A 263 -12.51 8.74 -6.89
CA TYR A 263 -13.66 7.96 -7.37
C TYR A 263 -13.59 6.49 -6.92
N LEU A 264 -12.75 6.17 -5.93
CA LEU A 264 -12.57 4.83 -5.37
C LEU A 264 -13.89 4.06 -5.15
N PRO A 265 -14.98 4.65 -4.60
CA PRO A 265 -16.23 3.93 -4.38
C PRO A 265 -16.91 3.43 -5.66
N LEU A 266 -16.55 3.96 -6.83
CA LEU A 266 -17.11 3.49 -8.10
C LEU A 266 -16.51 2.14 -8.54
N PHE A 267 -15.34 1.75 -8.05
CA PHE A 267 -14.71 0.46 -8.37
C PHE A 267 -15.29 -0.72 -7.55
N PHE A 268 -15.89 -0.44 -6.38
CA PHE A 268 -16.26 -1.46 -5.39
C PHE A 268 -17.74 -1.47 -5.07
#